data_AF-A0A966R865-F1
#
_entry.id   AF-A0A966R865-F1
#
_cell.length_a   1.000
_cell.length_b   1.000
_cell.length_c   1.000
_cell.angle_alpha   90.00
_cell.angle_beta   90.00
_cell.angle_gamma   90.00
#
_symmetry.space_group_name_H-M   'P 1'
#
loop_
_entity.id
_entity.type
_entity.pdbx_description
1 polymer ?
#
loop_
_entity_poly.entity_id
_entity_poly.type
_entity_poly.pdbx_seq_one_letter_code
_entity_poly.pdbx_strand_id
1 'polypeptide(L)'
;MPLCGETVQVRMTMLRVRSSDSVSRGRSISLFLCTEKERTHQTTTRISSAMIMITNHMFILSSNESRKKRQNMSWILLLAFFRIVMGGCADNHPSACGNGGGNGAYGFACPSLMMLGDPMMAAARADGLDHDFVYAVAGGASDQDCGKCFQVELLDAEREWRPDFRGLVVQVVNSGYDVLPYQLDLFMGAGGFGYFTACNSDCDARYCQGGGCRRAMYAGDFRAWVDAVYYDPNLCYSGGIKWLDQKANTQDLQRLCEGLVGNENKTLPKNKHTIDSCFRTNKELYHQNFVRTRSAPVRCPRHLTELTGLRRLDDSLLPDPHPGLPLDHECVGDRSRGRYCVTTMQDCCKMSCSWGGKIPQQALDSSHPCVHTCDRDGQTL
;
A
#
# COMPACT_ATOMS: atom_id res chain seq x y z
N MET A 1 38.51 -15.36 -10.09
CA MET A 1 38.43 -15.65 -11.54
C MET A 1 37.46 -16.81 -11.74
N PRO A 2 36.57 -16.83 -12.74
CA PRO A 2 36.28 -15.83 -13.80
C PRO A 2 35.11 -14.91 -13.38
N LEU A 3 34.93 -13.62 -13.73
CA LEU A 3 35.09 -12.82 -14.97
C LEU A 3 34.18 -13.24 -16.13
N CYS A 4 33.04 -12.54 -16.26
CA CYS A 4 32.61 -11.87 -17.50
C CYS A 4 31.41 -10.96 -17.18
N GLY A 5 31.63 -9.65 -17.25
CA GLY A 5 30.57 -8.65 -17.39
C GLY A 5 30.50 -8.25 -18.86
N GLU A 6 29.30 -8.16 -19.42
CA GLU A 6 29.07 -7.50 -20.69
C GLU A 6 28.39 -6.16 -20.43
N THR A 7 29.10 -5.10 -20.81
CA THR A 7 28.62 -3.72 -20.84
C THR A 7 27.95 -3.49 -22.17
N VAL A 8 26.63 -3.30 -22.20
CA VAL A 8 25.90 -2.90 -23.40
C VAL A 8 25.99 -1.39 -23.57
N GLN A 9 26.70 -0.92 -24.61
CA GLN A 9 26.69 0.48 -25.04
C GLN A 9 25.47 0.74 -25.92
N VAL A 10 24.59 1.65 -25.48
CA VAL A 10 23.54 2.20 -26.34
C VAL A 10 24.09 3.42 -27.08
N ARG A 11 24.20 3.32 -28.41
CA ARG A 11 24.55 4.44 -29.29
C ARG A 11 23.28 5.15 -29.74
N MET A 12 23.08 6.39 -29.29
CA MET A 12 22.03 7.26 -29.83
C MET A 12 22.57 7.99 -31.07
N THR A 13 21.99 7.71 -32.23
CA THR A 13 22.27 8.45 -33.48
C THR A 13 21.22 9.53 -33.66
N MET A 14 21.60 10.80 -33.53
CA MET A 14 20.74 11.94 -33.87
C MET A 14 20.66 12.10 -35.39
N LEU A 15 19.48 11.88 -35.98
CA LEU A 15 19.20 12.24 -37.37
C LEU A 15 18.86 13.72 -37.48
N ARG A 16 19.75 14.49 -38.08
CA ARG A 16 19.59 15.91 -38.39
C ARG A 16 18.82 16.06 -39.71
N VAL A 17 17.54 16.42 -39.64
CA VAL A 17 16.75 16.75 -40.84
C VAL A 17 17.02 18.22 -41.22
N ARG A 18 17.59 18.45 -42.41
CA ARG A 18 17.67 19.78 -43.03
C ARG A 18 16.35 20.07 -43.74
N SER A 19 15.72 21.22 -43.45
CA SER A 19 14.64 21.75 -44.27
C SER A 19 15.21 22.61 -45.39
N SER A 20 14.79 22.37 -46.62
CA SER A 20 14.92 23.31 -47.75
C SER A 20 13.54 23.78 -48.18
N ASP A 21 13.47 25.06 -48.53
CA ASP A 21 12.26 25.83 -48.75
C ASP A 21 11.36 25.38 -49.92
N SER A 22 10.09 25.74 -49.72
CA SER A 22 9.10 26.22 -50.70
C SER A 22 8.06 25.25 -51.31
N VAL A 23 6.86 25.82 -51.33
CA VAL A 23 5.63 25.48 -52.07
C VAL A 23 4.60 24.57 -51.39
N SER A 24 3.48 25.23 -51.11
CA SER A 24 2.17 24.77 -50.64
C SER A 24 1.63 23.51 -51.31
N ARG A 25 1.27 22.51 -50.50
CA ARG A 25 0.04 21.69 -50.57
C ARG A 25 0.06 20.72 -49.39
N GLY A 26 -1.10 20.55 -48.73
CA GLY A 26 -1.25 19.73 -47.52
C GLY A 26 -0.70 18.32 -47.72
N ARG A 27 0.20 17.91 -46.83
CA ARG A 27 0.67 16.53 -46.71
C ARG A 27 0.46 16.06 -45.29
N SER A 28 -0.24 14.94 -45.18
CA SER A 28 -0.25 14.08 -43.99
C SER A 28 1.17 13.61 -43.71
N ILE A 29 1.65 13.79 -42.49
CA ILE A 29 2.91 13.21 -42.01
C ILE A 29 2.56 11.87 -41.38
N SER A 30 2.84 10.78 -42.07
CA SER A 30 2.80 9.44 -41.49
C SER A 30 4.16 9.14 -40.86
N LEU A 31 4.22 9.07 -39.53
CA LEU A 31 5.40 8.63 -38.80
C LEU A 31 5.42 7.09 -38.81
N PHE A 32 6.39 6.48 -39.49
CA PHE A 32 6.64 5.04 -39.39
C PHE A 32 7.71 4.80 -38.33
N LEU A 33 7.34 4.13 -37.23
CA LEU A 33 8.29 3.52 -36.31
C LEU A 33 8.68 2.16 -36.87
N CYS A 34 9.87 2.04 -37.45
CA CYS A 34 10.48 0.75 -37.73
C CYS A 34 11.16 0.25 -36.44
N THR A 35 10.55 -0.74 -35.80
CA THR A 35 11.28 -1.59 -34.84
C THR A 35 11.86 -2.77 -35.60
N GLU A 36 13.19 -2.84 -35.66
CA GLU A 36 13.91 -4.00 -36.17
C GLU A 36 13.70 -5.16 -35.19
N LYS A 37 13.06 -6.23 -35.66
CA LYS A 37 12.76 -7.43 -34.86
C LYS A 37 13.60 -8.57 -35.41
N GLU A 38 14.65 -8.96 -34.69
CA GLU A 38 15.35 -10.22 -34.94
C GLU A 38 14.43 -11.41 -34.61
N ARG A 39 14.46 -12.40 -35.52
CA ARG A 39 13.66 -13.62 -35.50
C ARG A 39 14.08 -14.53 -34.35
N THR A 40 13.12 -15.09 -33.63
CA THR A 40 13.03 -16.55 -33.42
C THR A 40 11.66 -16.97 -32.87
N HIS A 41 11.15 -18.03 -33.50
CA HIS A 41 10.02 -18.92 -33.18
C HIS A 41 8.57 -18.41 -32.98
N GLN A 42 7.69 -19.11 -33.71
CA GLN A 42 6.26 -18.93 -33.88
C GLN A 42 5.46 -19.33 -32.63
N THR A 43 4.53 -18.49 -32.21
CA THR A 43 3.23 -18.92 -31.68
C THR A 43 2.20 -17.88 -32.10
N THR A 44 1.20 -18.31 -32.85
CA THR A 44 0.20 -17.46 -33.49
C THR A 44 -0.91 -17.14 -32.49
N THR A 45 -0.91 -15.93 -31.92
CA THR A 45 -2.06 -15.43 -31.16
C THR A 45 -2.71 -14.29 -31.96
N ARG A 46 -3.96 -14.52 -32.39
CA ARG A 46 -4.80 -13.49 -33.03
C ARG A 46 -5.13 -12.41 -32.00
N ILE A 47 -4.54 -11.22 -32.16
CA ILE A 47 -5.03 -10.01 -31.52
C ILE A 47 -5.93 -9.31 -32.52
N SER A 48 -7.22 -9.25 -32.19
CA SER A 48 -8.24 -8.53 -32.94
C SER A 48 -7.96 -7.03 -32.87
N SER A 49 -7.73 -6.42 -34.02
CA SER A 49 -7.69 -4.97 -34.20
C SER A 49 -9.07 -4.37 -33.90
N ALA A 50 -9.27 -3.91 -32.67
CA ALA A 50 -10.40 -3.08 -32.27
C ALA A 50 -9.88 -1.74 -31.73
N MET A 51 -9.15 -1.02 -32.56
CA MET A 51 -8.87 0.40 -32.37
C MET A 51 -8.64 1.00 -33.75
N ILE A 52 -9.22 2.18 -33.99
CA ILE A 52 -9.28 2.92 -35.26
C ILE A 52 -10.47 2.53 -36.16
N MET A 53 -11.68 2.92 -35.75
CA MET A 53 -12.73 3.37 -36.68
C MET A 53 -13.80 4.19 -35.90
N ILE A 54 -13.41 5.31 -35.30
CA ILE A 54 -14.39 6.36 -34.94
C ILE A 54 -13.81 7.72 -35.30
N THR A 55 -13.66 7.96 -36.60
CA THR A 55 -13.68 9.31 -37.20
C THR A 55 -13.64 9.10 -38.71
N ASN A 56 -14.79 8.79 -39.34
CA ASN A 56 -15.00 9.05 -40.79
C ASN A 56 -16.43 8.77 -41.30
N HIS A 57 -17.46 8.81 -40.43
CA HIS A 57 -18.85 8.86 -40.90
C HIS A 57 -19.62 9.94 -40.15
N MET A 58 -19.29 11.20 -40.40
CA MET A 58 -20.21 12.29 -40.08
C MET A 58 -19.95 13.52 -40.97
N PHE A 59 -19.99 13.33 -42.29
CA PHE A 59 -20.11 14.44 -43.23
C PHE A 59 -21.15 14.10 -44.28
N ILE A 60 -22.20 14.92 -44.29
CA ILE A 60 -23.14 15.29 -45.36
C ILE A 60 -24.57 15.19 -44.83
N LEU A 61 -25.07 16.33 -44.32
CA LEU A 61 -26.37 16.94 -44.63
C LEU A 61 -26.61 18.15 -43.71
N SER A 62 -26.65 19.31 -44.35
CA SER A 62 -27.52 20.49 -44.13
C SER A 62 -27.86 21.01 -42.72
N SER A 63 -27.39 22.24 -42.44
CA SER A 63 -28.13 23.42 -41.95
C SER A 63 -27.30 24.24 -40.93
N ASN A 64 -27.32 25.56 -41.11
CA ASN A 64 -26.34 26.51 -40.56
C ASN A 64 -26.51 26.81 -39.06
N GLU A 65 -27.45 26.17 -38.37
CA GLU A 65 -27.84 26.47 -36.99
C GLU A 65 -27.26 25.48 -35.95
N SER A 66 -26.50 24.47 -36.41
CA SER A 66 -26.06 23.34 -35.58
C SER A 66 -24.59 23.39 -35.13
N ARG A 67 -23.82 24.42 -35.50
CA ARG A 67 -22.36 24.48 -35.23
C ARG A 67 -21.99 24.74 -33.77
N LYS A 68 -22.77 25.54 -33.03
CA LYS A 68 -22.50 25.83 -31.60
C LYS A 68 -22.77 24.63 -30.68
N LYS A 69 -23.80 23.82 -30.95
CA LYS A 69 -24.10 22.61 -30.16
C LYS A 69 -23.06 21.49 -30.33
N ARG A 70 -22.49 21.32 -31.54
CA ARG A 70 -21.46 20.29 -31.79
C ARG A 70 -20.10 20.60 -31.17
N GLN A 71 -19.70 21.88 -31.12
CA GLN A 71 -18.47 22.27 -30.41
C GLN A 71 -18.58 21.96 -28.90
N ASN A 72 -19.72 22.27 -28.27
CA ASN A 72 -19.89 21.97 -26.84
C ASN A 72 -19.91 20.46 -26.53
N MET A 73 -20.48 19.63 -27.42
CA MET A 73 -20.49 18.17 -27.21
C MET A 73 -19.11 17.53 -27.36
N SER A 74 -18.27 18.06 -28.25
CA SER A 74 -16.90 17.59 -28.46
C SER A 74 -15.99 17.87 -27.24
N TRP A 75 -16.15 19.03 -26.59
CA TRP A 75 -15.39 19.36 -25.37
C TRP A 75 -15.83 18.53 -24.16
N ILE A 76 -17.12 18.21 -24.02
CA ILE A 76 -17.63 17.37 -22.93
C ILE A 76 -17.09 15.93 -23.05
N LEU A 77 -17.06 15.36 -24.27
CA LEU A 77 -16.47 14.04 -24.51
C LEU A 77 -14.95 14.02 -24.30
N LEU A 78 -14.24 15.09 -24.69
CA LEU A 78 -12.79 15.19 -24.48
C LEU A 78 -12.44 15.33 -22.98
N LEU A 79 -13.21 16.12 -22.22
CA LEU A 79 -13.04 16.28 -20.77
C LEU A 79 -13.43 15.01 -19.99
N ALA A 80 -14.44 14.27 -20.46
CA ALA A 80 -14.78 12.96 -19.90
C ALA A 80 -13.67 11.93 -20.16
N PHE A 81 -13.06 11.92 -21.36
CA PHE A 81 -11.90 11.08 -21.64
C PHE A 81 -10.67 11.48 -20.82
N PHE A 82 -10.40 12.77 -20.63
CA PHE A 82 -9.28 13.23 -19.79
C PHE A 82 -9.45 12.87 -18.31
N ARG A 83 -10.68 12.88 -17.78
CA ARG A 83 -10.94 12.40 -16.40
C ARG A 83 -10.77 10.88 -16.25
N ILE A 84 -11.14 10.10 -17.26
CA ILE A 84 -11.01 8.63 -17.21
C ILE A 84 -9.54 8.18 -17.29
N VAL A 85 -8.67 8.94 -17.96
CA VAL A 85 -7.23 8.61 -18.05
C VAL A 85 -6.44 9.02 -16.80
N MET A 86 -6.97 9.90 -15.96
CA MET A 86 -6.28 10.44 -14.78
C MET A 86 -6.70 9.81 -13.44
N GLY A 87 -7.52 8.76 -13.45
CA GLY A 87 -7.94 8.02 -12.25
C GLY A 87 -6.86 7.16 -11.59
N GLY A 88 -5.60 7.33 -11.99
CA GLY A 88 -4.46 6.68 -11.33
C GLY A 88 -4.14 7.35 -10.00
N CYS A 89 -3.33 6.68 -9.19
CA CYS A 89 -2.84 7.19 -7.91
C CYS A 89 -2.10 8.51 -8.11
N ALA A 90 -2.83 9.61 -7.97
CA ALA A 90 -2.35 10.96 -8.27
C ALA A 90 -1.53 11.56 -7.13
N ASP A 91 -1.34 10.82 -6.03
CA ASP A 91 -0.55 11.28 -4.92
C ASP A 91 0.95 11.25 -5.26
N ASN A 92 1.43 12.40 -5.73
CA ASN A 92 2.83 12.65 -6.07
C ASN A 92 3.71 12.95 -4.85
N HIS A 93 3.18 12.86 -3.62
CA HIS A 93 4.00 13.10 -2.43
C HIS A 93 5.02 11.94 -2.28
N PRO A 94 6.33 12.24 -2.25
CA PRO A 94 7.34 11.23 -1.98
C PRO A 94 7.15 10.65 -0.58
N SER A 95 7.55 9.39 -0.40
CA SER A 95 7.55 8.78 0.93
C SER A 95 8.46 9.58 1.88
N ALA A 96 8.02 9.74 3.13
CA ALA A 96 8.85 10.31 4.20
C ALA A 96 10.10 9.47 4.50
N CYS A 97 10.12 8.22 4.02
CA CYS A 97 11.29 7.37 4.01
C CYS A 97 12.08 7.57 2.72
N GLY A 98 13.42 7.56 2.82
CA GLY A 98 14.37 8.06 1.82
C GLY A 98 14.25 7.58 0.37
N ASN A 99 13.39 6.60 0.11
CA ASN A 99 13.09 6.02 -1.21
C ASN A 99 12.35 6.98 -2.15
N GLY A 100 11.77 8.08 -1.64
CA GLY A 100 10.97 9.00 -2.46
C GLY A 100 11.73 10.03 -3.30
N GLY A 101 12.96 10.38 -2.91
CA GLY A 101 13.68 11.53 -3.49
C GLY A 101 12.95 12.88 -3.31
N GLY A 102 13.68 13.99 -3.38
CA GLY A 102 13.08 15.33 -3.47
C GLY A 102 12.90 16.11 -2.16
N ASN A 103 12.73 17.42 -2.34
CA ASN A 103 12.40 18.40 -1.32
C ASN A 103 10.91 18.73 -1.49
N GLY A 104 10.05 18.44 -0.51
CA GLY A 104 8.61 18.67 -0.63
C GLY A 104 7.82 18.20 0.59
N ALA A 105 6.49 18.31 0.50
CA ALA A 105 5.61 17.63 1.44
C ALA A 105 5.76 16.11 1.25
N TYR A 106 5.96 15.40 2.35
CA TYR A 106 6.14 13.95 2.34
C TYR A 106 4.81 13.26 2.67
N GLY A 107 4.60 12.11 2.05
CA GLY A 107 3.52 11.19 2.36
C GLY A 107 3.91 10.17 3.43
N PHE A 108 2.94 9.83 4.27
CA PHE A 108 3.03 8.89 5.39
C PHE A 108 1.92 7.83 5.29
N ALA A 109 2.10 6.71 5.99
CA ALA A 109 1.00 5.81 6.29
C ALA A 109 -0.05 6.52 7.16
N CYS A 110 -1.33 6.30 6.88
CA CYS A 110 -2.42 6.90 7.63
C CYS A 110 -2.66 6.20 8.98
N PRO A 111 -2.57 6.89 10.13
CA PRO A 111 -2.78 6.28 11.45
C PRO A 111 -4.19 5.75 11.67
N SER A 112 -5.17 6.25 10.91
CA SER A 112 -6.54 5.72 10.88
C SER A 112 -6.61 4.26 10.42
N LEU A 113 -5.59 3.75 9.73
CA LEU A 113 -5.51 2.37 9.24
C LEU A 113 -4.91 1.40 10.26
N MET A 114 -4.47 1.87 11.43
CA MET A 114 -3.88 1.00 12.44
C MET A 114 -4.93 0.03 13.03
N MET A 115 -4.55 -1.24 13.15
CA MET A 115 -5.38 -2.31 13.72
C MET A 115 -5.92 -1.92 15.11
N LEU A 116 -7.21 -2.22 15.36
CA LEU A 116 -7.93 -1.83 16.58
C LEU A 116 -7.96 -0.32 16.90
N GLY A 117 -7.53 0.54 15.96
CA GLY A 117 -7.83 1.97 16.00
C GLY A 117 -9.33 2.23 15.83
N ASP A 118 -9.82 3.36 16.33
CA ASP A 118 -11.25 3.73 16.26
C ASP A 118 -11.84 3.63 14.84
N PRO A 119 -11.18 4.14 13.77
CA PRO A 119 -11.73 4.04 12.41
C PRO A 119 -11.81 2.61 11.90
N MET A 120 -10.79 1.78 12.18
CA MET A 120 -10.74 0.39 11.74
C MET A 120 -11.83 -0.46 12.41
N MET A 121 -12.07 -0.27 13.72
CA MET A 121 -13.18 -0.93 14.40
C MET A 121 -14.54 -0.42 13.95
N ALA A 122 -14.65 0.88 13.62
CA ALA A 122 -15.87 1.44 13.05
C ALA A 122 -16.19 0.85 11.68
N ALA A 123 -15.18 0.61 10.83
CA ALA A 123 -15.35 -0.06 9.55
C ALA A 123 -15.87 -1.49 9.72
N ALA A 124 -15.25 -2.29 10.63
CA ALA A 124 -15.73 -3.64 10.92
C ALA A 124 -17.18 -3.68 11.43
N ARG A 125 -17.56 -2.73 12.29
CA ARG A 125 -18.95 -2.57 12.77
C ARG A 125 -19.92 -2.20 11.65
N ALA A 126 -19.53 -1.30 10.76
CA ALA A 126 -20.38 -0.87 9.65
C ALA A 126 -20.61 -1.99 8.64
N ASP A 127 -19.66 -2.92 8.51
CA ASP A 127 -19.80 -4.16 7.74
C ASP A 127 -20.52 -5.29 8.53
N GLY A 128 -20.81 -5.10 9.82
CA GLY A 128 -21.47 -6.10 10.68
C GLY A 128 -20.59 -7.31 11.02
N LEU A 129 -19.27 -7.17 10.95
CA LEU A 129 -18.29 -8.26 11.11
C LEU A 129 -17.44 -8.13 12.38
N ASP A 130 -17.64 -7.10 13.21
CA ASP A 130 -16.82 -6.83 14.39
C ASP A 130 -16.96 -7.85 15.52
N HIS A 131 -18.05 -8.61 15.56
CA HIS A 131 -18.21 -9.69 16.52
C HIS A 131 -17.21 -10.82 16.27
N ASP A 132 -17.03 -11.20 15.00
CA ASP A 132 -16.26 -12.39 14.62
C ASP A 132 -14.83 -12.05 14.18
N PHE A 133 -14.62 -10.83 13.66
CA PHE A 133 -13.37 -10.44 13.02
C PHE A 133 -12.82 -9.12 13.55
N VAL A 134 -11.49 -9.04 13.56
CA VAL A 134 -10.75 -7.78 13.67
C VAL A 134 -10.27 -7.38 12.28
N TYR A 135 -10.56 -6.15 11.87
CA TYR A 135 -9.98 -5.61 10.65
C TYR A 135 -8.57 -5.09 10.87
N ALA A 136 -7.72 -5.31 9.89
CA ALA A 136 -6.36 -4.80 9.85
C ALA A 136 -5.93 -4.52 8.41
N VAL A 137 -4.83 -3.79 8.28
CA VAL A 137 -4.06 -3.75 7.04
C VAL A 137 -2.68 -4.33 7.29
N ALA A 138 -2.03 -4.85 6.24
CA ALA A 138 -0.73 -5.49 6.39
C ALA A 138 0.22 -5.25 5.22
N GLY A 139 1.50 -5.52 5.49
CA GLY A 139 2.49 -5.84 4.46
C GLY A 139 2.35 -7.28 3.99
N GLY A 140 2.53 -7.51 2.68
CA GLY A 140 2.63 -8.83 2.06
C GLY A 140 3.94 -9.01 1.29
N ALA A 141 4.15 -10.21 0.76
CA ALA A 141 5.40 -10.56 0.06
C ALA A 141 5.54 -9.97 -1.35
N SER A 142 4.44 -9.56 -1.97
CA SER A 142 4.40 -9.21 -3.39
C SER A 142 3.52 -8.01 -3.67
N ASP A 143 3.94 -7.19 -4.65
CA ASP A 143 3.11 -6.11 -5.21
C ASP A 143 1.80 -6.64 -5.81
N GLN A 144 1.77 -7.90 -6.25
CA GLN A 144 0.55 -8.53 -6.78
C GLN A 144 -0.53 -8.71 -5.72
N ASP A 145 -0.15 -8.70 -4.44
CA ASP A 145 -1.10 -8.85 -3.33
C ASP A 145 -1.72 -7.52 -2.91
N CYS A 146 -1.18 -6.39 -3.38
CA CYS A 146 -1.75 -5.08 -3.11
C CYS A 146 -3.27 -5.06 -3.39
N GLY A 147 -4.01 -4.63 -2.37
CA GLY A 147 -5.47 -4.50 -2.37
C GLY A 147 -6.24 -5.78 -2.12
N LYS A 148 -5.62 -6.96 -2.14
CA LYS A 148 -6.32 -8.22 -1.82
C LYS A 148 -6.65 -8.28 -0.33
N CYS A 149 -7.74 -8.96 -0.01
CA CYS A 149 -8.10 -9.28 1.37
C CYS A 149 -8.00 -10.77 1.67
N PHE A 150 -7.63 -11.06 2.91
CA PHE A 150 -7.54 -12.42 3.44
C PHE A 150 -8.35 -12.52 4.72
N GLN A 151 -9.14 -13.58 4.85
CA GLN A 151 -9.61 -14.05 6.15
C GLN A 151 -8.51 -14.90 6.76
N VAL A 152 -8.17 -14.65 8.02
CA VAL A 152 -7.09 -15.35 8.72
C VAL A 152 -7.58 -15.89 10.06
N GLU A 153 -7.38 -17.18 10.27
CA GLU A 153 -7.50 -17.84 11.57
C GLU A 153 -6.12 -17.92 12.21
N LEU A 154 -6.01 -17.43 13.44
CA LEU A 154 -4.81 -17.57 14.26
C LEU A 154 -4.87 -18.95 14.91
N LEU A 155 -3.75 -19.68 14.97
CA LEU A 155 -3.71 -21.05 15.50
C LEU A 155 -2.64 -21.26 16.57
N ASP A 156 -1.57 -20.47 16.52
CA ASP A 156 -0.47 -20.58 17.48
C ASP A 156 0.24 -19.23 17.62
N ALA A 157 0.38 -18.76 18.85
CA ALA A 157 0.97 -17.46 19.18
C ALA A 157 2.39 -17.63 19.72
N GLU A 158 3.29 -16.68 19.43
CA GLU A 158 4.68 -16.75 19.87
C GLU A 158 4.82 -16.91 21.39
N ARG A 159 3.97 -16.21 22.17
CA ARG A 159 4.07 -16.15 23.63
C ARG A 159 2.81 -16.65 24.34
N GLU A 160 1.68 -15.97 24.15
CA GLU A 160 0.45 -16.24 24.89
C GLU A 160 -0.69 -16.58 23.94
N TRP A 161 -1.12 -17.84 23.99
CA TRP A 161 -2.24 -18.34 23.21
C TRP A 161 -3.55 -18.23 23.98
N ARG A 162 -4.63 -17.83 23.30
CA ARG A 162 -6.01 -17.93 23.79
C ARG A 162 -6.91 -18.52 22.70
N PRO A 163 -7.85 -19.41 23.05
CA PRO A 163 -8.69 -20.10 22.06
C PRO A 163 -9.77 -19.19 21.46
N ASP A 164 -10.05 -18.04 22.07
CA ASP A 164 -11.09 -17.10 21.70
C ASP A 164 -10.55 -15.87 20.97
N PHE A 165 -9.39 -15.98 20.32
CA PHE A 165 -8.97 -14.97 19.35
C PHE A 165 -10.03 -14.86 18.26
N ARG A 166 -10.53 -13.63 18.03
CA ARG A 166 -11.30 -13.33 16.83
C ARG A 166 -10.42 -13.54 15.59
N GLY A 167 -11.04 -13.99 14.51
CA GLY A 167 -10.37 -14.06 13.21
C GLY A 167 -9.94 -12.67 12.74
N LEU A 168 -9.08 -12.63 11.73
CA LEU A 168 -8.71 -11.38 11.09
C LEU A 168 -9.32 -11.29 9.70
N VAL A 169 -9.70 -10.07 9.30
CA VAL A 169 -9.84 -9.73 7.88
C VAL A 169 -8.81 -8.66 7.57
N VAL A 170 -7.85 -9.01 6.70
CA VAL A 170 -6.65 -8.21 6.48
C VAL A 170 -6.58 -7.78 5.03
N GLN A 171 -6.46 -6.48 4.76
CA GLN A 171 -6.13 -5.98 3.43
C GLN A 171 -4.63 -5.73 3.29
N VAL A 172 -4.02 -6.22 2.21
CA VAL A 172 -2.60 -5.94 1.92
C VAL A 172 -2.46 -4.54 1.33
N VAL A 173 -1.77 -3.67 2.04
CA VAL A 173 -1.54 -2.25 1.68
C VAL A 173 -0.07 -1.90 1.50
N ASN A 174 0.83 -2.80 1.90
CA ASN A 174 2.26 -2.65 1.73
C ASN A 174 2.86 -3.94 1.16
N SER A 175 4.03 -3.84 0.56
CA SER A 175 4.81 -4.98 0.08
C SER A 175 6.24 -4.85 0.57
N GLY A 176 6.78 -5.94 1.13
CA GLY A 176 8.13 -6.01 1.67
C GLY A 176 8.86 -7.21 1.09
N TYR A 177 10.12 -7.04 0.72
CA TYR A 177 10.96 -8.14 0.23
C TYR A 177 11.41 -9.08 1.36
N ASP A 178 11.31 -8.61 2.60
CA ASP A 178 11.59 -9.31 3.85
C ASP A 178 10.38 -10.11 4.37
N VAL A 179 9.23 -9.98 3.70
CA VAL A 179 8.01 -10.72 4.02
C VAL A 179 7.97 -12.00 3.18
N LEU A 180 7.90 -13.16 3.84
CA LEU A 180 7.79 -14.45 3.16
C LEU A 180 6.42 -14.59 2.47
N PRO A 181 6.29 -15.42 1.41
CA PRO A 181 4.97 -15.72 0.83
C PRO A 181 3.97 -16.16 1.91
N TYR A 182 2.78 -15.55 1.90
CA TYR A 182 1.70 -15.74 2.89
C TYR A 182 1.99 -15.28 4.33
N GLN A 183 3.16 -14.68 4.59
CA GLN A 183 3.39 -13.91 5.80
C GLN A 183 2.67 -12.56 5.69
N LEU A 184 2.11 -12.10 6.81
CA LEU A 184 1.46 -10.81 6.94
C LEU A 184 2.10 -9.99 8.06
N ASP A 185 2.49 -8.76 7.77
CA ASP A 185 3.01 -7.83 8.78
C ASP A 185 1.93 -6.79 9.12
N LEU A 186 1.22 -7.00 10.23
CA LEU A 186 0.04 -6.22 10.60
C LEU A 186 0.41 -4.80 11.04
N PHE A 187 -0.21 -3.79 10.43
CA PHE A 187 0.01 -2.40 10.77
C PHE A 187 -0.74 -2.00 12.05
N MET A 188 0.00 -1.64 13.09
CA MET A 188 -0.55 -1.22 14.38
C MET A 188 0.36 -0.25 15.13
N GLY A 189 -0.20 0.51 16.07
CA GLY A 189 0.59 1.36 16.97
C GLY A 189 1.55 0.52 17.81
N ALA A 190 2.81 0.94 17.90
CA ALA A 190 3.96 0.25 18.47
C ALA A 190 4.37 -1.08 17.82
N GLY A 191 3.80 -1.48 16.67
CA GLY A 191 4.02 -2.82 16.08
C GLY A 191 5.45 -3.10 15.61
N GLY A 192 6.30 -2.08 15.49
CA GLY A 192 7.70 -2.23 15.12
C GLY A 192 8.05 -1.57 13.80
N PHE A 193 9.09 -0.76 13.84
CA PHE A 193 9.32 0.25 12.82
C PHE A 193 9.98 -0.30 11.56
N GLY A 194 10.47 -1.54 11.61
CA GLY A 194 11.00 -2.25 10.46
C GLY A 194 12.29 -1.66 9.93
N TYR A 195 12.55 -1.93 8.66
CA TYR A 195 13.79 -1.57 7.98
C TYR A 195 13.84 -0.11 7.51
N PHE A 196 12.67 0.45 7.20
CA PHE A 196 12.48 1.84 6.80
C PHE A 196 11.56 2.48 7.82
N THR A 197 11.95 3.61 8.42
CA THR A 197 11.07 4.31 9.36
C THR A 197 11.12 5.81 9.19
N ALA A 198 9.93 6.39 9.24
CA ALA A 198 9.69 7.82 9.36
C ALA A 198 8.83 8.14 10.59
N CYS A 199 8.80 7.26 11.59
CA CYS A 199 7.90 7.44 12.73
C CYS A 199 8.45 8.43 13.76
N ASN A 200 9.72 8.32 14.12
CA ASN A 200 10.26 8.97 15.33
C ASN A 200 11.24 10.08 14.98
N SER A 201 11.41 11.05 15.88
CA SER A 201 12.21 12.25 15.65
C SER A 201 13.70 12.00 15.44
N ASP A 202 14.22 10.89 15.95
CA ASP A 202 15.63 10.48 15.82
C ASP A 202 15.86 9.46 14.68
N CYS A 203 14.91 9.36 13.75
CA CYS A 203 14.99 8.49 12.58
C CYS A 203 16.17 8.81 11.63
N ASP A 204 16.79 9.99 11.77
CA ASP A 204 18.01 10.40 11.05
C ASP A 204 19.30 9.99 11.78
N ALA A 205 19.24 9.84 13.11
CA ALA A 205 20.38 9.58 13.98
C ALA A 205 20.80 8.10 14.01
N ARG A 206 19.92 7.17 13.59
CA ARG A 206 20.26 5.76 13.41
C ARG A 206 20.00 5.34 11.97
N TYR A 207 21.08 5.04 11.26
CA TYR A 207 21.02 4.41 9.94
C TYR A 207 20.44 2.99 10.10
N CYS A 208 19.12 2.89 10.00
CA CYS A 208 18.52 1.66 9.54
C CYS A 208 18.93 1.48 8.07
N GLN A 209 19.31 0.27 7.68
CA GLN A 209 19.90 0.00 6.37
C GLN A 209 18.96 0.35 5.19
N GLY A 210 17.68 0.64 5.44
CA GLY A 210 16.68 1.10 4.45
C GLY A 210 16.87 2.54 3.95
N GLY A 211 17.81 3.29 4.49
CA GLY A 211 18.11 4.64 4.01
C GLY A 211 17.48 5.74 4.85
N GLY A 212 17.80 6.98 4.50
CA GLY A 212 17.59 8.13 5.38
C GLY A 212 16.12 8.48 5.56
N CYS A 213 15.66 8.53 6.80
CA CYS A 213 14.43 9.22 7.16
C CYS A 213 14.52 10.69 6.71
N ARG A 214 13.48 11.17 6.02
CA ARG A 214 13.41 12.57 5.58
C ARG A 214 12.68 13.44 6.58
N ARG A 215 11.63 12.89 7.21
CA ARG A 215 10.82 13.60 8.18
C ARG A 215 10.10 12.62 9.10
N ALA A 216 10.20 12.87 10.40
CA ALA A 216 9.45 12.12 11.39
C ALA A 216 7.96 12.50 11.44
N MET A 217 7.10 11.50 11.58
CA MET A 217 5.67 11.66 11.78
C MET A 217 5.36 12.13 13.21
N TYR A 218 6.03 11.56 14.20
CA TYR A 218 5.85 11.82 15.62
C TYR A 218 7.10 12.46 16.22
N ALA A 219 6.92 13.22 17.30
CA ALA A 219 8.02 13.79 18.09
C ALA A 219 8.61 12.81 19.12
N GLY A 220 8.18 11.55 19.14
CA GLY A 220 8.75 10.52 20.00
C GLY A 220 10.19 10.18 19.61
N ASP A 221 11.04 9.88 20.60
CA ASP A 221 12.45 9.48 20.42
C ASP A 221 12.60 8.01 20.81
N PHE A 222 13.26 7.20 19.97
CA PHE A 222 13.55 5.80 20.27
C PHE A 222 14.37 5.59 21.55
N ARG A 223 15.23 6.53 21.93
CA ARG A 223 16.03 6.42 23.15
C ARG A 223 15.16 6.45 24.41
N ALA A 224 13.96 7.00 24.33
CA ALA A 224 13.00 6.95 25.42
C ALA A 224 12.34 5.56 25.56
N TRP A 225 12.58 4.65 24.62
CA TRP A 225 11.95 3.34 24.52
C TRP A 225 12.89 2.24 25.03
N VAL A 226 13.27 2.34 26.30
CA VAL A 226 14.19 1.38 26.95
C VAL A 226 13.57 -0.01 27.11
N ASP A 227 12.24 -0.11 27.09
CA ASP A 227 11.50 -1.36 27.26
C ASP A 227 11.30 -2.11 25.94
N ALA A 228 11.66 -1.51 24.81
CA ALA A 228 11.60 -2.20 23.53
C ALA A 228 12.75 -3.23 23.45
N VAL A 229 12.39 -4.50 23.26
CA VAL A 229 13.36 -5.59 23.20
C VAL A 229 14.07 -5.57 21.84
N TYR A 230 15.36 -5.24 21.85
CA TYR A 230 16.23 -5.29 20.69
C TYR A 230 17.25 -6.43 20.86
N TYR A 231 17.14 -7.47 20.02
CA TYR A 231 18.09 -8.59 20.04
C TYR A 231 19.48 -8.21 19.54
N ASP A 232 19.59 -7.12 18.78
CA ASP A 232 20.85 -6.57 18.34
C ASP A 232 20.75 -5.03 18.33
N PRO A 233 21.58 -4.31 19.11
CA PRO A 233 21.59 -2.85 19.14
C PRO A 233 22.00 -2.22 17.79
N ASN A 234 22.52 -3.01 16.84
CA ASN A 234 22.89 -2.59 15.48
C ASN A 234 21.86 -2.99 14.40
N LEU A 235 20.88 -3.85 14.70
CA LEU A 235 19.80 -4.16 13.77
C LEU A 235 18.67 -3.14 13.94
N CYS A 236 18.12 -2.71 12.81
CA CYS A 236 16.96 -1.83 12.74
C CYS A 236 15.88 -2.24 13.75
N TYR A 237 15.16 -1.26 14.30
CA TYR A 237 14.18 -1.40 15.38
C TYR A 237 13.00 -2.35 15.02
N SER A 238 13.29 -3.64 15.04
CA SER A 238 12.39 -4.70 14.60
C SER A 238 11.54 -5.18 15.78
N GLY A 239 10.24 -4.87 15.72
CA GLY A 239 9.24 -5.33 16.68
C GLY A 239 8.63 -4.29 17.61
N GLY A 240 9.20 -3.09 17.73
CA GLY A 240 8.58 -2.00 18.49
C GLY A 240 8.45 -2.33 19.97
N ILE A 241 7.34 -1.93 20.61
CA ILE A 241 7.04 -2.42 21.98
C ILE A 241 6.53 -3.85 21.84
N LYS A 242 7.43 -4.79 21.49
CA LYS A 242 7.10 -6.22 21.50
C LYS A 242 6.72 -6.57 22.92
N TRP A 243 5.41 -6.70 23.15
CA TRP A 243 4.83 -7.27 24.35
C TRP A 243 5.22 -6.54 25.64
N LEU A 244 4.27 -5.82 26.23
CA LEU A 244 4.45 -5.40 27.62
C LEU A 244 4.16 -6.54 28.57
N ASP A 245 5.19 -7.06 29.24
CA ASP A 245 5.03 -7.96 30.39
C ASP A 245 4.07 -7.36 31.45
N GLN A 246 3.98 -6.02 31.47
CA GLN A 246 3.07 -5.23 32.29
C GLN A 246 1.67 -5.02 31.69
N LYS A 247 1.19 -5.83 30.74
CA LYS A 247 -0.17 -5.68 30.17
C LYS A 247 -1.31 -5.63 31.22
N ALA A 248 -1.09 -6.24 32.39
CA ALA A 248 -2.02 -6.17 33.53
C ALA A 248 -2.03 -4.78 34.20
N ASN A 249 -0.92 -4.04 34.15
CA ASN A 249 -0.84 -2.67 34.62
C ASN A 249 -1.25 -1.70 33.50
N THR A 250 -2.55 -1.43 33.43
CA THR A 250 -3.13 -0.52 32.43
C THR A 250 -2.53 0.89 32.46
N GLN A 251 -2.06 1.38 33.61
CA GLN A 251 -1.42 2.71 33.70
C GLN A 251 -0.04 2.71 33.05
N ASP A 252 0.76 1.68 33.27
CA ASP A 252 2.07 1.55 32.63
C ASP A 252 1.94 1.34 31.12
N LEU A 253 1.03 0.45 30.69
CA LEU A 253 0.73 0.27 29.26
C LEU A 253 0.29 1.58 28.61
N GLN A 254 -0.60 2.34 29.25
CA GLN A 254 -1.02 3.65 28.75
C GLN A 254 0.18 4.61 28.64
N ARG A 255 1.00 4.73 29.70
CA ARG A 255 2.19 5.58 29.71
C ARG A 255 3.15 5.22 28.57
N LEU A 256 3.34 3.93 28.32
CA LEU A 256 4.24 3.43 27.28
C LEU A 256 3.71 3.71 25.87
N CYS A 257 2.41 3.46 25.63
CA CYS A 257 1.77 3.83 24.37
C CYS A 257 1.75 5.35 24.13
N GLU A 258 1.55 6.16 25.16
CA GLU A 258 1.65 7.62 25.05
C GLU A 258 3.07 8.10 24.72
N GLY A 259 4.10 7.34 25.10
CA GLY A 259 5.48 7.60 24.72
C GLY A 259 5.74 7.54 23.21
N LEU A 260 4.85 6.91 22.42
CA LEU A 260 4.96 6.83 20.94
C LEU A 260 5.00 8.20 20.29
N VAL A 261 4.20 9.12 20.83
CA VAL A 261 3.95 10.43 20.21
C VAL A 261 4.82 11.52 20.83
N GLY A 262 5.66 11.17 21.81
CA GLY A 262 6.51 12.08 22.55
C GLY A 262 5.71 13.16 23.28
N ASN A 263 6.16 14.41 23.16
CA ASN A 263 5.52 15.57 23.81
C ASN A 263 4.39 16.18 22.97
N GLU A 264 3.95 15.53 21.88
CA GLU A 264 2.83 16.04 21.09
C GLU A 264 1.51 15.99 21.86
N ASN A 265 0.54 16.80 21.43
CA ASN A 265 -0.81 16.73 21.98
C ASN A 265 -1.43 15.36 21.67
N LYS A 266 -1.68 14.57 22.73
CA LYS A 266 -2.23 13.22 22.68
C LYS A 266 -3.68 13.18 22.16
N THR A 267 -4.39 14.31 22.18
CA THR A 267 -5.76 14.40 21.68
C THR A 267 -5.85 14.62 20.17
N LEU A 268 -4.73 14.88 19.49
CA LEU A 268 -4.73 14.97 18.04
C LEU A 268 -5.16 13.63 17.43
N PRO A 269 -6.02 13.61 16.39
CA PRO A 269 -6.54 12.37 15.82
C PRO A 269 -5.46 11.32 15.50
N LYS A 270 -4.36 11.72 14.83
CA LYS A 270 -3.23 10.81 14.55
C LYS A 270 -2.67 10.13 15.80
N ASN A 271 -2.44 10.92 16.85
CA ASN A 271 -1.81 10.48 18.08
C ASN A 271 -2.75 9.58 18.86
N LYS A 272 -4.03 9.97 18.94
CA LYS A 272 -5.07 9.17 19.57
C LYS A 272 -5.20 7.80 18.89
N HIS A 273 -5.25 7.75 17.55
CA HIS A 273 -5.36 6.47 16.82
C HIS A 273 -4.18 5.54 17.09
N THR A 274 -2.96 6.08 17.12
CA THR A 274 -1.75 5.31 17.42
C THR A 274 -1.71 4.81 18.86
N ILE A 275 -2.03 5.66 19.84
CA ILE A 275 -2.07 5.30 21.25
C ILE A 275 -3.15 4.22 21.50
N ASP A 276 -4.35 4.41 20.95
CA ASP A 276 -5.45 3.45 21.12
C ASP A 276 -5.14 2.10 20.48
N SER A 277 -4.55 2.11 19.27
CA SER A 277 -4.11 0.88 18.59
C SER A 277 -3.07 0.15 19.43
N CYS A 278 -2.03 0.85 19.92
CA CYS A 278 -1.02 0.28 20.81
C CYS A 278 -1.63 -0.34 22.06
N PHE A 279 -2.50 0.40 22.74
CA PHE A 279 -3.12 -0.03 24.00
C PHE A 279 -3.99 -1.27 23.78
N ARG A 280 -4.90 -1.24 22.79
CA ARG A 280 -5.86 -2.31 22.55
C ARG A 280 -5.20 -3.56 21.98
N THR A 281 -4.26 -3.44 21.06
CA THR A 281 -3.55 -4.61 20.51
C THR A 281 -2.72 -5.32 21.57
N ASN A 282 -2.10 -4.59 22.51
CA ASN A 282 -1.42 -5.20 23.66
C ASN A 282 -2.41 -5.86 24.62
N LYS A 283 -3.52 -5.18 24.96
CA LYS A 283 -4.53 -5.71 25.89
C LYS A 283 -5.21 -6.97 25.34
N GLU A 284 -5.49 -7.00 24.04
CA GLU A 284 -6.13 -8.12 23.34
C GLU A 284 -5.13 -9.19 22.85
N LEU A 285 -3.84 -9.04 23.16
CA LEU A 285 -2.78 -10.00 22.81
C LEU A 285 -2.53 -10.18 21.31
N TYR A 286 -2.87 -9.18 20.49
CA TYR A 286 -2.49 -9.13 19.06
C TYR A 286 -1.08 -8.56 18.85
N HIS A 287 -0.49 -7.95 19.88
CA HIS A 287 0.86 -7.36 19.84
C HIS A 287 1.97 -8.40 20.05
N GLN A 288 1.88 -9.52 19.32
CA GLN A 288 2.85 -10.62 19.32
C GLN A 288 2.85 -11.27 17.93
N ASN A 289 3.88 -12.05 17.64
CA ASN A 289 3.89 -12.80 16.39
C ASN A 289 3.02 -14.06 16.49
N PHE A 290 2.48 -14.52 15.36
CA PHE A 290 1.77 -15.80 15.29
C PHE A 290 2.55 -16.77 14.41
N VAL A 291 2.81 -17.93 14.97
CA VAL A 291 3.66 -18.98 14.39
C VAL A 291 2.85 -19.84 13.44
N ARG A 292 1.55 -19.99 13.67
CA ARG A 292 0.70 -20.80 12.80
C ARG A 292 -0.60 -20.08 12.53
N THR A 293 -1.00 -20.06 11.28
CA THR A 293 -2.27 -19.49 10.83
C THR A 293 -2.87 -20.32 9.71
N ARG A 294 -4.17 -20.14 9.49
CA ARG A 294 -4.82 -20.50 8.24
C ARG A 294 -5.40 -19.28 7.58
N SER A 295 -5.46 -19.26 6.26
CA SER A 295 -6.06 -18.16 5.52
C SER A 295 -6.70 -18.61 4.22
N ALA A 296 -7.57 -17.74 3.71
CA ALA A 296 -8.12 -17.81 2.36
C ALA A 296 -8.32 -16.40 1.82
N PRO A 297 -8.18 -16.19 0.49
CA PRO A 297 -8.57 -14.93 -0.13
C PRO A 297 -10.08 -14.73 -0.01
N VAL A 298 -10.48 -13.51 0.35
CA VAL A 298 -11.88 -13.11 0.50
C VAL A 298 -12.14 -11.80 -0.22
N ARG A 299 -13.41 -11.53 -0.53
CA ARG A 299 -13.82 -10.23 -1.01
C ARG A 299 -13.51 -9.21 0.08
N CYS A 300 -12.84 -8.12 -0.29
CA CYS A 300 -12.59 -7.05 0.66
C CYS A 300 -13.91 -6.42 1.12
N PRO A 301 -14.13 -6.32 2.44
CA PRO A 301 -15.31 -5.65 2.97
C PRO A 301 -15.40 -4.19 2.51
N ARG A 302 -16.64 -3.72 2.34
CA ARG A 302 -16.90 -2.41 1.76
C ARG A 302 -16.25 -1.31 2.58
N HIS A 303 -16.51 -1.25 3.88
CA HIS A 303 -16.01 -0.15 4.71
C HIS A 303 -14.51 -0.27 4.99
N LEU A 304 -13.92 -1.46 4.86
CA LEU A 304 -12.45 -1.61 4.84
C LEU A 304 -11.84 -0.92 3.61
N THR A 305 -12.39 -1.17 2.41
CA THR A 305 -11.89 -0.52 1.18
C THR A 305 -12.17 0.98 1.11
N GLU A 306 -13.28 1.45 1.70
CA GLU A 306 -13.58 2.88 1.84
C GLU A 306 -12.58 3.55 2.79
N LEU A 307 -12.22 2.88 3.89
CA LEU A 307 -11.25 3.40 4.85
C LEU A 307 -9.83 3.42 4.27
N THR A 308 -9.43 2.39 3.51
CA THR A 308 -8.08 2.33 2.92
C THR A 308 -7.96 3.13 1.64
N GLY A 309 -9.04 3.35 0.89
CA GLY A 309 -9.00 3.98 -0.42
C GLY A 309 -8.65 3.03 -1.57
N LEU A 310 -8.42 1.74 -1.32
CA LEU A 310 -8.04 0.75 -2.31
C LEU A 310 -9.08 -0.37 -2.45
N ARG A 311 -9.59 -0.58 -3.66
CA ARG A 311 -10.45 -1.71 -4.01
C ARG A 311 -10.05 -2.31 -5.37
N ARG A 312 -9.97 -3.64 -5.43
CA ARG A 312 -9.76 -4.35 -6.68
C ARG A 312 -11.08 -4.77 -7.30
N LEU A 313 -11.12 -4.83 -8.63
CA LEU A 313 -12.30 -5.27 -9.38
C LEU A 313 -12.46 -6.80 -9.42
N ASP A 314 -11.34 -7.52 -9.29
CA ASP A 314 -11.33 -8.99 -9.27
C ASP A 314 -11.77 -9.59 -7.92
N ASP A 315 -11.85 -8.79 -6.85
CA ASP A 315 -12.36 -9.21 -5.53
C ASP A 315 -13.84 -9.66 -5.57
N SER A 316 -14.60 -9.20 -6.58
CA SER A 316 -16.02 -9.55 -6.73
C SER A 316 -16.26 -11.05 -6.90
N LEU A 317 -15.25 -11.80 -7.35
CA LEU A 317 -15.30 -13.25 -7.55
C LEU A 317 -15.02 -14.06 -6.28
N LEU A 318 -14.52 -13.41 -5.23
CA LEU A 318 -14.15 -14.05 -3.97
C LEU A 318 -15.36 -14.15 -3.02
N PRO A 319 -15.38 -15.13 -2.10
CA PRO A 319 -16.42 -15.23 -1.08
C PRO A 319 -16.32 -14.06 -0.08
N ASP A 320 -17.45 -13.68 0.51
CA ASP A 320 -17.45 -12.73 1.62
C ASP A 320 -16.85 -13.39 2.89
N PRO A 321 -16.21 -12.62 3.80
CA PRO A 321 -15.69 -13.19 5.04
C PRO A 321 -16.82 -13.73 5.93
N HIS A 322 -16.63 -14.94 6.49
CA HIS A 322 -17.56 -15.51 7.46
C HIS A 322 -16.87 -16.61 8.31
N PRO A 323 -17.29 -16.84 9.57
CA PRO A 323 -16.59 -17.76 10.49
C PRO A 323 -16.44 -19.20 9.99
N GLY A 324 -17.41 -19.67 9.19
CA GLY A 324 -17.41 -21.02 8.61
C GLY A 324 -16.67 -21.17 7.27
N LEU A 325 -15.94 -20.15 6.80
CA LEU A 325 -15.26 -20.20 5.51
C LEU A 325 -14.09 -21.19 5.57
N PRO A 326 -13.97 -22.15 4.62
CA PRO A 326 -12.81 -23.01 4.56
C PRO A 326 -11.54 -22.20 4.27
N LEU A 327 -10.54 -22.32 5.14
CA LEU A 327 -9.25 -21.66 5.01
C LEU A 327 -8.21 -22.69 4.52
N ASP A 328 -7.98 -22.69 3.21
CA ASP A 328 -7.24 -23.73 2.50
C ASP A 328 -5.71 -23.54 2.53
N HIS A 329 -5.25 -22.34 2.82
CA HIS A 329 -3.84 -22.07 3.04
C HIS A 329 -3.48 -22.20 4.52
N GLU A 330 -2.46 -23.01 4.84
CA GLU A 330 -1.90 -23.08 6.19
C GLU A 330 -0.45 -22.60 6.16
N CYS A 331 -0.16 -21.57 6.97
CA CYS A 331 1.19 -21.14 7.22
C CYS A 331 1.71 -21.75 8.52
N VAL A 332 2.92 -22.31 8.47
CA VAL A 332 3.62 -22.89 9.61
C VAL A 332 5.01 -22.26 9.70
N GLY A 333 5.16 -21.37 10.67
CA GLY A 333 6.41 -20.71 11.04
C GLY A 333 7.34 -21.59 11.88
N ASP A 334 8.47 -21.02 12.26
CA ASP A 334 9.52 -21.66 13.06
C ASP A 334 10.06 -20.64 14.08
N ARG A 335 9.58 -20.77 15.33
CA ARG A 335 10.02 -19.92 16.47
C ARG A 335 11.53 -19.93 16.64
N SER A 336 12.19 -21.08 16.45
CA SER A 336 13.64 -21.22 16.66
C SER A 336 14.47 -20.42 15.64
N ARG A 337 13.85 -20.07 14.51
CA ARG A 337 14.45 -19.29 13.43
C ARG A 337 13.86 -17.88 13.31
N GLY A 338 12.99 -17.48 14.24
CA GLY A 338 12.28 -16.21 14.18
C GLY A 338 11.38 -16.08 12.94
N ARG A 339 10.87 -17.19 12.41
CA ARG A 339 9.95 -17.20 11.26
C ARG A 339 8.52 -17.29 11.77
N TYR A 340 7.70 -16.32 11.41
CA TYR A 340 6.31 -16.23 11.84
C TYR A 340 5.42 -16.01 10.63
N CYS A 341 4.16 -16.44 10.74
CA CYS A 341 3.14 -16.28 9.71
C CYS A 341 2.48 -14.91 9.78
N VAL A 342 2.36 -14.38 10.98
CA VAL A 342 1.89 -13.02 11.20
C VAL A 342 2.90 -12.34 12.11
N THR A 343 3.38 -11.18 11.69
CA THR A 343 4.16 -10.27 12.53
C THR A 343 3.44 -8.93 12.66
N THR A 344 4.06 -8.00 13.36
CA THR A 344 3.54 -6.64 13.57
C THR A 344 4.49 -5.62 12.97
N MET A 345 3.94 -4.50 12.51
CA MET A 345 4.69 -3.36 12.03
C MET A 345 4.03 -2.02 12.40
N GLN A 346 4.84 -0.98 12.49
CA GLN A 346 4.48 0.42 12.53
C GLN A 346 5.40 1.15 11.57
N ASP A 347 5.25 0.89 10.28
CA ASP A 347 5.96 1.65 9.26
C ASP A 347 5.18 2.96 8.97
N CYS A 348 5.78 4.11 9.30
CA CYS A 348 5.19 5.42 8.98
C CYS A 348 5.55 5.90 7.57
N CYS A 349 6.31 5.12 6.79
CA CYS A 349 6.51 5.37 5.38
C CYS A 349 5.16 5.38 4.64
N LYS A 350 5.11 6.09 3.51
CA LYS A 350 4.02 5.94 2.56
C LYS A 350 3.94 4.48 2.10
N MET A 351 2.80 3.84 2.36
CA MET A 351 2.51 2.44 2.05
C MET A 351 2.75 2.14 0.55
N SER A 352 3.46 1.07 0.21
CA SER A 352 3.91 0.84 -1.17
C SER A 352 2.76 0.67 -2.17
N CYS A 353 1.59 0.16 -1.75
CA CYS A 353 0.42 0.01 -2.62
C CYS A 353 -0.30 1.34 -2.94
N SER A 354 0.17 2.46 -2.40
CA SER A 354 -0.24 3.80 -2.85
C SER A 354 0.56 4.26 -4.09
N TRP A 355 1.63 3.55 -4.47
CA TRP A 355 2.48 3.94 -5.59
C TRP A 355 1.87 3.50 -6.91
N GLY A 356 1.93 4.37 -7.92
CA GLY A 356 1.49 4.05 -9.27
C GLY A 356 2.25 2.84 -9.86
N GLY A 357 1.54 2.01 -10.63
CA GLY A 357 2.14 0.89 -11.37
C GLY A 357 2.27 -0.43 -10.59
N LYS A 358 1.90 -0.46 -9.30
CA LYS A 358 1.90 -1.69 -8.48
C LYS A 358 0.82 -2.67 -8.88
N ILE A 359 -0.37 -2.15 -9.20
CA ILE A 359 -1.51 -2.90 -9.72
C ILE A 359 -1.88 -2.30 -11.08
N PRO A 360 -2.21 -3.12 -12.10
CA PRO A 360 -2.71 -2.59 -13.37
C PRO A 360 -3.98 -1.76 -13.14
N GLN A 361 -4.05 -0.55 -13.70
CA GLN A 361 -5.16 0.37 -13.46
C GLN A 361 -6.54 -0.22 -13.80
N GLN A 362 -6.60 -1.09 -14.81
CA GLN A 362 -7.84 -1.78 -15.21
C GLN A 362 -8.33 -2.82 -14.20
N ALA A 363 -7.53 -3.18 -13.20
CA ALA A 363 -7.90 -4.08 -12.11
C ALA A 363 -8.38 -3.30 -10.86
N LEU A 364 -8.43 -1.97 -10.91
CA LEU A 364 -8.75 -1.11 -9.78
C LEU A 364 -10.10 -0.42 -9.96
N ASP A 365 -10.85 -0.30 -8.86
CA ASP A 365 -12.05 0.53 -8.80
C ASP A 365 -11.64 2.00 -8.90
N SER A 366 -12.22 2.75 -9.84
CA SER A 366 -11.89 4.16 -10.06
C SER A 366 -12.28 5.07 -8.89
N SER A 367 -13.19 4.63 -8.02
CA SER A 367 -13.54 5.34 -6.79
C SER A 367 -12.58 5.07 -5.63
N HIS A 368 -11.81 3.98 -5.70
CA HIS A 368 -10.85 3.54 -4.69
C HIS A 368 -9.57 2.99 -5.35
N PRO A 369 -8.80 3.82 -6.07
CA PRO A 369 -7.69 3.35 -6.89
C PRO A 369 -6.41 3.02 -6.11
N CYS A 370 -6.25 3.49 -4.85
CA CYS A 370 -5.04 3.26 -4.05
C CYS A 370 -5.23 3.54 -2.58
N VAL A 371 -4.30 2.97 -1.81
CA VAL A 371 -4.16 3.26 -0.40
C VAL A 371 -4.01 4.77 -0.20
N HIS A 372 -4.83 5.33 0.68
CA HIS A 372 -4.73 6.71 1.12
C HIS A 372 -3.36 6.98 1.73
N THR A 373 -2.75 8.07 1.29
CA THR A 373 -1.55 8.64 1.91
C THR A 373 -1.97 9.76 2.83
N CYS A 374 -1.27 9.90 3.96
CA CYS A 374 -1.48 11.00 4.87
C CYS A 374 -0.32 11.98 4.89
N ASP A 375 -0.59 13.21 5.29
CA ASP A 375 0.43 14.16 5.70
C ASP A 375 0.99 13.80 7.09
N ARG A 376 1.90 14.65 7.59
CA ARG A 376 2.51 14.47 8.92
C ARG A 376 1.50 14.58 10.07
N ASP A 377 0.39 15.28 9.87
CA ASP A 377 -0.65 15.49 10.86
C ASP A 377 -1.71 14.36 10.82
N GLY A 378 -1.53 13.40 9.90
CA GLY A 378 -2.40 12.24 9.73
C GLY A 378 -3.67 12.54 8.93
N GLN A 379 -3.71 13.65 8.20
CA GLN A 379 -4.81 13.97 7.29
C GLN A 379 -4.55 13.34 5.92
N THR A 380 -5.58 12.74 5.33
CA THR A 380 -5.50 12.18 3.97
C THR A 380 -5.21 13.30 2.96
N LEU A 381 -4.25 13.04 2.05
CA LEU A 381 -3.77 13.97 1.03
C LEU A 381 -4.59 13.95 -0.27
#